data_AF-A0AAP1A419-F1
#
_entry.id   AF-A0AAP1A419-F1
#
_cell.length_a   1.000
_cell.length_b   1.000
_cell.length_c   1.000
_cell.angle_alpha   90.00
_cell.angle_beta   90.00
_cell.angle_gamma   90.00
#
_symmetry.space_group_name_H-M   'P 1'
#
loop_
_entity.id
_entity.type
_entity.pdbx_description
1 polymer ?
#
loop_
_entity_poly.entity_id
_entity_poly.type
_entity_poly.pdbx_seq_one_letter_code
_entity_poly.pdbx_strand_id
1 'polypeptide(L)'
;MKRYWLSLSLAIVLAGCQSAREQMLAEGYPPGFADGYQDGCSSGRDAAGASTGQFRKNVPRYLKDKLYAEGWTDGFRQCQASQNNRDRLDPGQVFNDRDRDWEREKTRSAAKAYRPN
;
A
#
# COMPACT_ATOMS: atom_id res chain seq x y z
N MET A 1 -26.59 -30.47 2.66
CA MET A 1 -26.72 -29.03 2.35
C MET A 1 -25.73 -28.15 3.11
N LYS A 2 -25.57 -28.28 4.44
CA LYS A 2 -24.62 -27.48 5.26
C LYS A 2 -23.13 -27.59 4.83
N ARG A 3 -22.71 -28.78 4.39
CA ARG A 3 -21.36 -29.04 3.83
C ARG A 3 -21.11 -28.28 2.51
N TYR A 4 -22.11 -28.22 1.63
CA TYR A 4 -22.00 -27.48 0.36
C TYR A 4 -21.95 -25.97 0.59
N TRP A 5 -22.67 -25.46 1.57
CA TRP A 5 -22.56 -24.06 2.00
C TRP A 5 -21.18 -23.72 2.57
N LEU A 6 -20.61 -24.59 3.41
CA LEU A 6 -19.24 -24.42 3.91
C LEU A 6 -18.20 -24.46 2.79
N SER A 7 -18.36 -25.37 1.82
CA SER A 7 -17.51 -25.44 0.63
C SER A 7 -17.63 -24.18 -0.24
N LEU A 8 -18.83 -23.66 -0.43
CA LEU A 8 -19.08 -22.45 -1.22
C LEU A 8 -18.50 -21.20 -0.55
N SER A 9 -18.66 -21.06 0.77
CA SER A 9 -18.05 -19.97 1.54
C SER A 9 -16.53 -20.01 1.49
N LEU A 10 -15.92 -21.21 1.56
CA LEU A 10 -14.47 -21.37 1.45
C LEU A 10 -13.95 -20.96 0.07
N ALA A 11 -14.67 -21.33 -1.00
CA ALA A 11 -14.30 -20.96 -2.36
C ALA A 11 -14.36 -19.43 -2.61
N ILE A 12 -15.34 -18.74 -2.02
CA ILE A 12 -15.47 -17.27 -2.14
C ILE A 12 -14.31 -16.55 -1.43
N VAL A 13 -13.85 -17.04 -0.27
CA VAL A 13 -12.71 -16.46 0.45
C VAL A 13 -11.40 -16.63 -0.34
N LEU A 14 -11.26 -17.72 -1.09
CA LEU A 14 -10.08 -18.02 -1.91
C LEU A 14 -10.02 -17.22 -3.23
N ALA A 15 -11.15 -16.67 -3.71
CA ALA A 15 -11.22 -15.91 -4.96
C ALA A 15 -10.61 -14.48 -4.86
N GLY A 16 -10.20 -14.04 -3.68
CA GLY A 16 -9.79 -12.65 -3.42
C GLY A 16 -8.36 -12.26 -3.81
N CYS A 17 -7.57 -13.12 -4.45
CA CYS A 17 -6.20 -12.80 -4.88
C CYS A 17 -6.09 -12.62 -6.39
N GLN A 18 -6.83 -11.67 -6.96
CA GLN A 18 -6.53 -11.22 -8.32
C GLN A 18 -5.28 -10.34 -8.27
N SER A 19 -4.24 -10.73 -9.01
CA SER A 19 -3.04 -9.90 -9.12
C SER A 19 -3.33 -8.67 -9.97
N ALA A 20 -2.70 -7.53 -9.65
CA ALA A 20 -2.85 -6.30 -10.42
C ALA A 20 -2.52 -6.50 -11.91
N ARG A 21 -1.57 -7.39 -12.21
CA ARG A 21 -1.23 -7.81 -13.57
C ARG A 21 -2.42 -8.38 -14.32
N GLU A 22 -3.11 -9.37 -13.74
CA GLU A 22 -4.26 -10.00 -14.40
C GLU A 22 -5.38 -9.00 -14.67
N GLN A 23 -5.60 -8.06 -13.74
CA GLN A 23 -6.57 -6.98 -13.96
C GLN A 23 -6.15 -6.07 -15.12
N MET A 24 -4.90 -5.61 -15.17
CA MET A 24 -4.40 -4.80 -16.28
C MET A 24 -4.48 -5.54 -17.62
N LEU A 25 -4.19 -6.84 -17.65
CA LEU A 25 -4.34 -7.64 -18.87
C LEU A 25 -5.81 -7.70 -19.32
N ALA A 26 -6.75 -7.87 -18.38
CA ALA A 26 -8.18 -7.85 -18.67
C ALA A 26 -8.66 -6.46 -19.17
N GLU A 27 -8.03 -5.38 -18.71
CA GLU A 27 -8.29 -4.01 -19.15
C GLU A 27 -7.59 -3.67 -20.50
N GLY A 28 -6.83 -4.60 -21.07
CA GLY A 28 -6.19 -4.45 -22.39
C GLY A 28 -4.81 -3.79 -22.36
N TYR A 29 -4.18 -3.68 -21.18
CA TYR A 29 -2.81 -3.17 -21.10
C TYR A 29 -1.82 -4.14 -21.74
N PRO A 30 -0.72 -3.62 -22.34
CA PRO A 30 0.32 -4.48 -22.90
C PRO A 30 0.95 -5.39 -21.83
N PRO A 31 1.27 -6.65 -22.16
CA PRO A 31 1.82 -7.59 -21.19
C PRO A 31 3.17 -7.15 -20.63
N GLY A 32 4.01 -6.47 -21.42
CA GLY A 32 5.27 -5.89 -20.95
C GLY A 32 5.07 -4.84 -19.86
N PHE A 33 4.05 -3.99 -20.02
CA PHE A 33 3.68 -3.00 -19.01
C PHE A 33 3.14 -3.66 -17.74
N ALA A 34 2.21 -4.62 -17.89
CA ALA A 34 1.62 -5.32 -16.74
C ALA A 34 2.66 -6.12 -15.93
N ASP A 35 3.63 -6.75 -16.62
CA ASP A 35 4.79 -7.41 -16.00
C ASP A 35 5.62 -6.42 -15.17
N GLY A 36 5.99 -5.30 -15.81
CA GLY A 36 6.77 -4.24 -15.18
C GLY A 36 6.07 -3.72 -13.93
N TYR A 37 4.79 -3.39 -14.05
CA TYR A 37 3.99 -2.84 -12.96
C TYR A 37 3.87 -3.80 -11.77
N GLN A 38 3.70 -5.10 -11.99
CA GLN A 38 3.68 -6.07 -10.90
C GLN A 38 5.02 -6.10 -10.14
N ASP A 39 6.13 -6.16 -10.86
CA ASP A 39 7.49 -6.17 -10.28
C ASP A 39 7.81 -4.85 -9.55
N GLY A 40 7.44 -3.72 -10.17
CA GLY A 40 7.56 -2.39 -9.62
C GLY A 40 6.76 -2.22 -8.35
N CYS A 41 5.50 -2.63 -8.35
CA CYS A 41 4.61 -2.54 -7.20
C CYS A 41 5.10 -3.37 -6.00
N SER A 42 5.62 -4.58 -6.25
CA SER A 42 6.28 -5.38 -5.21
C SER A 42 7.48 -4.66 -4.59
N SER A 43 8.29 -4.04 -5.45
CA SER A 43 9.47 -3.26 -5.04
C SER A 43 9.12 -1.97 -4.29
N GLY A 44 8.04 -1.29 -4.69
CA GLY A 44 7.57 -0.08 -4.03
C GLY A 44 7.05 -0.35 -2.62
N ARG A 45 6.36 -1.49 -2.41
CA ARG A 45 5.95 -1.93 -1.07
C ARG A 45 7.15 -2.26 -0.19
N ASP A 46 8.15 -2.94 -0.74
CA ASP A 46 9.39 -3.26 -0.04
C ASP A 46 10.13 -1.98 0.39
N ALA A 47 10.24 -1.00 -0.52
CA ALA A 47 10.84 0.30 -0.24
C ALA A 47 10.07 1.13 0.80
N ALA A 48 8.77 0.89 0.98
CA ALA A 48 7.95 1.49 2.03
C ALA A 48 8.05 0.72 3.37
N GLY A 49 8.87 -0.34 3.45
CA GLY A 49 9.05 -1.13 4.67
C GLY A 49 7.96 -2.19 4.91
N ALA A 50 7.13 -2.50 3.90
CA ALA A 50 6.15 -3.57 4.03
C ALA A 50 6.86 -4.94 4.11
N SER A 51 6.56 -5.73 5.14
CA SER A 51 7.16 -7.06 5.35
C SER A 51 6.83 -8.09 4.25
N THR A 52 5.84 -7.79 3.40
CA THR A 52 5.41 -8.61 2.26
C THR A 52 5.94 -8.12 0.91
N GLY A 53 6.67 -7.00 0.89
CA GLY A 53 7.38 -6.52 -0.29
C GLY A 53 8.58 -7.40 -0.61
N GLN A 54 8.82 -7.64 -1.90
CA GLN A 54 10.11 -8.15 -2.37
C GLN A 54 10.57 -7.26 -3.51
N PHE A 55 11.77 -6.68 -3.38
CA PHE A 55 12.37 -5.96 -4.49
C PHE A 55 12.59 -6.88 -5.69
N ARG A 56 11.97 -6.53 -6.82
CA ARG A 56 11.97 -7.26 -8.08
C ARG A 56 12.19 -6.26 -9.22
N LYS A 57 13.36 -6.31 -9.85
CA LYS A 57 13.66 -5.53 -11.05
C LYS A 57 14.47 -6.35 -12.02
N ASN A 58 13.88 -6.76 -13.15
CA ASN A 58 14.62 -7.40 -14.22
C ASN A 58 15.42 -6.32 -14.98
N VAL A 59 16.64 -6.02 -14.50
CA VAL A 59 17.46 -4.94 -15.05
C VAL A 59 17.72 -5.09 -16.57
N PRO A 60 18.11 -6.26 -17.10
CA PRO A 60 18.28 -6.41 -18.55
C PRO A 60 17.02 -6.09 -19.36
N ARG A 61 15.83 -6.49 -18.86
CA ARG A 61 14.55 -6.17 -19.51
C ARG A 61 14.20 -4.70 -19.36
N TYR A 62 14.39 -4.13 -18.17
CA TYR A 62 14.16 -2.70 -17.90
C TYR A 62 14.95 -1.79 -18.84
N LEU A 63 16.16 -2.17 -19.23
CA LEU A 63 16.98 -1.38 -20.14
C LEU A 63 16.59 -1.54 -21.62
N LYS A 64 15.89 -2.62 -21.99
CA LYS A 64 15.59 -2.97 -23.40
C LYS A 64 14.13 -2.79 -23.78
N ASP A 65 13.22 -3.03 -22.83
CA ASP A 65 11.78 -3.01 -23.01
C ASP A 65 11.21 -1.77 -22.32
N LYS A 66 10.85 -0.78 -23.14
CA LYS A 66 10.31 0.51 -22.67
C LYS A 66 9.00 0.33 -21.91
N LEU A 67 8.12 -0.57 -22.35
CA LEU A 67 6.84 -0.82 -21.69
C LEU A 67 7.04 -1.43 -20.31
N TYR A 68 7.98 -2.37 -20.18
CA TYR A 68 8.35 -2.92 -18.87
C TYR A 68 8.93 -1.83 -17.96
N ALA A 69 9.79 -0.94 -18.47
CA ALA A 69 10.37 0.13 -17.67
C ALA A 69 9.33 1.15 -17.18
N GLU A 70 8.40 1.54 -18.05
CA GLU A 70 7.28 2.42 -17.71
C GLU A 70 6.37 1.78 -16.66
N GLY A 71 5.92 0.55 -16.91
CA GLY A 71 5.10 -0.20 -15.95
C GLY A 71 5.79 -0.33 -14.60
N TRP A 72 7.07 -0.68 -14.58
CA TRP A 72 7.85 -0.81 -13.34
C TRP A 72 7.93 0.49 -12.56
N THR A 73 8.17 1.61 -13.23
CA THR A 73 8.25 2.92 -12.58
C THR A 73 6.91 3.34 -11.99
N ASP A 74 5.82 3.16 -12.74
CA ASP A 74 4.48 3.50 -12.28
C ASP A 74 4.02 2.63 -11.12
N GLY A 75 4.21 1.31 -11.22
CA GLY A 75 3.89 0.36 -10.17
C GLY A 75 4.67 0.64 -8.88
N PHE A 76 5.97 0.93 -8.99
CA PHE A 76 6.81 1.31 -7.85
C PHE A 76 6.25 2.53 -7.12
N ARG A 77 6.01 3.61 -7.86
CA ARG A 77 5.53 4.87 -7.28
C ARG A 77 4.15 4.72 -6.63
N GLN A 78 3.21 4.08 -7.31
CA GLN A 78 1.86 3.92 -6.78
C GLN A 78 1.84 3.08 -5.50
N CYS A 79 2.52 1.94 -5.50
CA CYS A 79 2.47 1.03 -4.37
C CYS A 79 3.31 1.51 -3.19
N GLN A 80 4.40 2.23 -3.42
CA GLN A 80 5.14 2.93 -2.36
C GLN A 80 4.25 3.99 -1.69
N ALA A 81 3.60 4.84 -2.49
CA ALA A 81 2.72 5.88 -1.96
C ALA A 81 1.51 5.29 -1.21
N SER A 82 0.92 4.22 -1.72
CA SER A 82 -0.19 3.51 -1.07
C SER A 82 0.20 2.97 0.30
N GLN A 83 1.38 2.36 0.43
CA GLN A 83 1.87 1.85 1.71
C GLN A 83 2.21 2.99 2.68
N ASN A 84 2.94 4.02 2.24
CA ASN A 84 3.23 5.18 3.09
C ASN A 84 1.95 5.85 3.61
N ASN A 85 0.91 5.92 2.78
CA ASN A 85 -0.39 6.45 3.18
C ASN A 85 -1.10 5.56 4.22
N ARG A 86 -0.98 4.23 4.09
CA ARG A 86 -1.50 3.28 5.08
C ARG A 86 -0.80 3.44 6.42
N ASP A 87 0.52 3.58 6.41
CA ASP A 87 1.30 3.77 7.64
C ASP A 87 0.93 5.08 8.34
N ARG A 88 0.70 6.16 7.58
CA ARG A 88 0.21 7.43 8.14
C ARG A 88 -1.19 7.34 8.73
N LEU A 89 -2.02 6.45 8.20
CA LEU A 89 -3.40 6.23 8.67
C LEU A 89 -3.48 5.13 9.72
N ASP A 90 -2.34 4.62 10.23
CA ASP A 90 -2.32 3.65 11.31
C ASP A 90 -3.08 4.23 12.52
N PRO A 91 -4.22 3.62 12.91
CA PRO A 91 -5.03 4.12 14.01
C PRO A 91 -4.21 4.30 15.29
N GLY A 92 -3.23 3.42 15.53
CA GLY A 92 -2.33 3.50 16.70
C GLY A 92 -1.54 4.81 16.74
N GLN A 93 -0.95 5.24 15.62
CA GLN A 93 -0.28 6.54 15.54
C GLN A 93 -1.26 7.71 15.71
N VAL A 94 -2.40 7.65 15.03
CA VAL A 94 -3.39 8.74 15.04
C VAL A 94 -3.96 8.99 16.45
N PHE A 95 -4.25 7.94 17.23
CA PHE A 95 -4.73 8.10 18.60
C PHE A 95 -3.66 8.71 19.52
N ASN A 96 -2.41 8.24 19.44
CA ASN A 96 -1.32 8.79 20.26
C ASN A 96 -1.04 10.27 19.97
N ASP A 97 -1.11 10.67 18.69
CA ASP A 97 -0.91 12.07 18.30
C ASP A 97 -2.01 12.97 18.87
N ARG A 98 -3.27 12.52 18.82
CA ARG A 98 -4.41 13.24 19.40
C ARG A 98 -4.29 13.38 20.93
N ASP A 99 -3.89 12.32 21.62
CA ASP A 99 -3.72 12.37 23.08
C ASP A 99 -2.61 13.34 23.47
N ARG A 100 -1.50 13.32 22.74
CA ARG A 100 -0.39 14.25 22.95
C ARG A 100 -0.80 15.71 22.72
N ASP A 101 -1.60 15.97 21.70
CA ASP A 101 -2.11 17.32 21.42
C ASP A 101 -3.09 17.79 22.50
N TRP A 102 -3.94 16.89 23.00
CA TRP A 102 -4.83 17.17 24.12
C TRP A 102 -4.08 17.52 25.43
N GLU A 103 -2.97 16.84 25.73
CA GLU A 103 -2.12 17.20 26.87
C GLU A 103 -1.45 18.57 26.71
N ARG A 104 -1.02 18.92 25.48
CA ARG A 104 -0.49 20.26 25.18
C ARG A 104 -1.54 21.34 25.35
N GLU A 105 -2.76 21.11 24.91
CA GLU A 105 -3.89 22.04 25.07
C GLU A 105 -4.18 22.31 26.55
N LYS A 106 -4.21 21.26 27.38
CA LYS A 106 -4.39 21.37 28.83
C LYS A 106 -3.30 22.18 29.50
N THR A 107 -2.04 21.86 29.22
CA THR A 107 -0.89 22.57 29.80
C THR A 107 -0.86 24.04 29.36
N ARG A 108 -1.16 24.33 28.09
CA ARG A 108 -1.27 25.71 27.58
C ARG A 108 -2.41 26.49 28.26
N SER A 109 -3.57 25.86 28.44
CA SER A 109 -4.72 26.47 29.10
C SER A 109 -4.43 26.75 30.57
N ALA A 110 -3.79 25.82 31.28
CA ALA A 110 -3.33 26.01 32.65
C ALA A 110 -2.32 27.17 32.74
N ALA A 111 -1.31 27.18 31.88
CA ALA A 111 -0.31 28.26 31.84
C ALA A 111 -0.94 29.65 31.58
N LYS A 112 -1.98 29.72 30.72
CA LYS A 112 -2.72 30.95 30.47
C LYS A 112 -3.51 31.41 31.69
N ALA A 113 -4.10 30.48 32.46
CA ALA A 113 -4.82 30.79 33.69
C ALA A 113 -3.90 31.30 34.82
N TYR A 114 -2.64 30.83 34.87
CA TYR A 114 -1.65 31.25 35.88
C TYR A 114 -0.85 32.50 35.50
N ARG A 115 -1.07 33.09 34.32
CA ARG A 115 -0.36 34.29 33.88
C ARG A 115 -1.11 35.53 34.39
N PRO A 116 -0.59 36.28 35.38
CA PRO A 116 -1.19 37.55 35.76
C PRO A 116 -1.04 38.55 34.60
N ASN A 117 -2.06 39.39 34.41
CA ASN A 117 -2.09 40.44 33.38
C ASN A 117 -0.91 41.40 33.49
#